data_AF-A0A8I0GZT1-F1
#
_entry.id   AF-A0A8I0GZT1-F1
#
_cell.length_a   1.000
_cell.length_b   1.000
_cell.length_c   1.000
_cell.angle_alpha   90.00
_cell.angle_beta   90.00
_cell.angle_gamma   90.00
#
_symmetry.space_group_name_H-M   'P 1'
#
loop_
_entity.id
_entity.type
_entity.pdbx_description
1 polymer ?
#
loop_
_entity_poly.entity_id
_entity_poly.type
_entity_poly.pdbx_seq_one_letter_code
_entity_poly.pdbx_strand_id
1 'polypeptide(L)'
;MVAPQGPGLPLQGRRPQDADRSGESEFMSMPLMPGRCREWVLALSFCGLVLLSACKRDQIDPDAPAAEPVAALRQLARLVADNDLVGYAQASVPPAQYDRLQAAWAQGRSRWPLTELPLDGQFLPMMAALSRPDAPQRLQRAFDAQIAGQATGVRQAAHSMGLFGVQYLRNQSDYSETERAHYTQVVDALSRWAAAAPLTDKQRARTTITLLTATARTAALSTEEQLQAAGMEGSLRRLGPFAKAFKTALASYGLSLDTALTELRGELVSQQGDTAVVRIQYPLAGEQIDAQVRMTRREGHWYVTRTLEDTDALLRAAEAAQAEHDAAKAAEAEAAAAVKDDASAPAKP
;
A
#
# COMPACT_ATOMS: atom_id res chain seq x y z
N MET A 1 -41.03 -60.63 -5.48
CA MET A 1 -42.26 -59.86 -5.17
C MET A 1 -42.02 -58.42 -5.59
N VAL A 2 -42.39 -58.11 -6.83
CA VAL A 2 -43.48 -57.18 -7.23
C VAL A 2 -43.05 -55.71 -7.19
N ALA A 3 -42.63 -55.22 -8.36
CA ALA A 3 -42.87 -53.85 -8.83
C ALA A 3 -44.28 -53.76 -9.46
N PRO A 4 -44.84 -52.56 -9.70
CA PRO A 4 -44.87 -52.04 -11.08
C PRO A 4 -44.60 -50.51 -11.18
N GLN A 5 -43.88 -50.00 -12.19
CA GLN A 5 -44.35 -49.39 -13.46
C GLN A 5 -45.44 -48.31 -13.29
N GLY A 6 -45.24 -46.99 -13.55
CA GLY A 6 -45.00 -46.28 -14.84
C GLY A 6 -46.34 -45.67 -15.37
N PRO A 7 -46.45 -44.81 -16.42
CA PRO A 7 -45.58 -43.80 -17.06
C PRO A 7 -46.31 -42.43 -17.33
N GLY A 8 -45.67 -41.45 -17.97
CA GLY A 8 -46.38 -40.29 -18.59
C GLY A 8 -45.52 -39.10 -19.07
N LEU A 9 -45.14 -39.10 -20.36
CA LEU A 9 -44.68 -37.95 -21.17
C LEU A 9 -45.92 -37.29 -21.89
N PRO A 10 -45.79 -36.39 -22.90
CA PRO A 10 -45.52 -34.95 -22.85
C PRO A 10 -46.56 -34.09 -23.65
N LEU A 11 -46.61 -32.76 -23.48
CA LEU A 11 -47.29 -31.80 -24.39
C LEU A 11 -46.55 -30.46 -24.25
N GLN A 12 -45.87 -29.81 -25.20
CA GLN A 12 -46.09 -29.44 -26.61
C GLN A 12 -47.20 -28.39 -26.84
N GLY A 13 -46.81 -27.21 -27.36
CA GLY A 13 -47.71 -26.18 -27.92
C GLY A 13 -47.36 -24.76 -27.46
N ARG A 14 -46.48 -23.98 -28.11
CA ARG A 14 -46.61 -23.30 -29.42
C ARG A 14 -47.61 -22.12 -29.41
N ARG A 15 -47.13 -20.87 -29.34
CA ARG A 15 -47.11 -19.93 -30.49
C ARG A 15 -46.69 -18.49 -30.09
N PRO A 16 -45.89 -17.82 -30.94
CA PRO A 16 -45.88 -16.38 -31.13
C PRO A 16 -46.86 -15.97 -32.25
N GLN A 17 -47.39 -14.76 -32.20
CA GLN A 17 -48.07 -14.02 -33.29
C GLN A 17 -48.12 -12.56 -32.81
N ASP A 18 -47.54 -11.56 -33.49
CA ASP A 18 -47.59 -11.09 -34.89
C ASP A 18 -48.36 -9.77 -34.92
N ALA A 19 -48.13 -9.04 -36.02
CA ALA A 19 -48.85 -7.87 -36.51
C ALA A 19 -48.19 -6.53 -36.12
N ASP A 20 -47.93 -5.58 -37.02
CA ASP A 20 -48.22 -5.47 -38.45
C ASP A 20 -47.65 -4.12 -38.89
N ARG A 21 -47.01 -4.04 -40.06
CA ARG A 21 -47.43 -3.13 -41.15
C ARG A 21 -46.44 -3.06 -42.32
N SER A 22 -46.98 -3.51 -43.43
CA SER A 22 -46.66 -3.20 -44.81
C SER A 22 -47.07 -1.76 -45.20
N GLY A 23 -46.59 -1.33 -46.39
CA GLY A 23 -47.10 -0.18 -47.15
C GLY A 23 -46.01 0.86 -47.40
N GLU A 24 -45.18 0.71 -48.43
CA GLU A 24 -45.40 1.17 -49.82
C GLU A 24 -45.53 2.68 -50.01
N SER A 25 -44.83 3.10 -51.06
CA SER A 25 -44.59 4.42 -51.61
C SER A 25 -45.83 5.21 -51.99
N GLU A 26 -45.76 6.54 -51.89
CA GLU A 26 -46.18 7.41 -53.00
C GLU A 26 -45.57 8.82 -52.93
N PHE A 27 -45.20 9.30 -54.11
CA PHE A 27 -44.71 10.64 -54.42
C PHE A 27 -45.84 11.68 -54.32
N MET A 28 -45.56 12.88 -53.81
CA MET A 28 -46.16 14.08 -54.37
C MET A 28 -45.30 15.33 -54.16
N SER A 29 -45.20 16.08 -55.24
CA SER A 29 -44.35 17.23 -55.51
C SER A 29 -44.78 18.53 -54.81
N MET A 30 -43.77 19.33 -54.43
CA MET A 30 -43.65 20.82 -54.50
C MET A 30 -44.72 21.71 -53.81
N PRO A 31 -44.40 22.96 -53.36
CA PRO A 31 -43.40 23.86 -53.92
C PRO A 31 -42.45 24.57 -52.93
N LEU A 32 -41.37 25.08 -53.53
CA LEU A 32 -40.47 26.09 -52.98
C LEU A 32 -41.21 27.41 -52.71
N MET A 33 -40.98 27.99 -51.53
CA MET A 33 -41.07 29.43 -51.35
C MET A 33 -39.85 29.96 -50.57
N PRO A 34 -39.38 31.18 -50.89
CA PRO A 34 -38.01 31.60 -50.61
C PRO A 34 -37.93 32.57 -49.41
N GLY A 35 -36.73 32.65 -48.84
CA GLY A 35 -36.22 33.87 -48.21
C GLY A 35 -36.80 34.23 -46.85
N ARG A 36 -36.05 33.89 -45.79
CA ARG A 36 -35.86 34.61 -44.50
C ARG A 36 -35.56 33.72 -43.29
N CYS A 37 -35.00 32.52 -43.50
CA CYS A 37 -34.55 31.66 -42.38
C CYS A 37 -33.07 31.26 -42.48
N ARG A 38 -32.21 32.02 -43.18
CA ARG A 38 -30.77 31.72 -43.31
C ARG A 38 -29.87 32.46 -42.31
N GLU A 39 -30.43 33.33 -41.47
CA GLU A 39 -29.69 34.01 -40.39
C GLU A 39 -29.98 33.43 -39.00
N TRP A 40 -31.07 32.68 -38.84
CA TRP A 40 -31.40 32.01 -37.57
C TRP A 40 -30.76 30.63 -37.41
N VAL A 41 -30.39 29.96 -38.51
CA VAL A 41 -29.77 28.61 -38.47
C VAL A 41 -28.27 28.68 -38.15
N LEU A 42 -27.58 29.79 -38.45
CA LEU A 42 -26.17 29.97 -38.10
C LEU A 42 -25.95 30.41 -36.63
N ALA A 43 -26.91 31.11 -36.04
CA ALA A 43 -26.87 31.46 -34.61
C ALA A 43 -27.15 30.25 -33.69
N LEU A 44 -27.98 29.30 -34.13
CA LEU A 44 -28.25 28.06 -33.40
C LEU A 44 -27.14 27.00 -33.54
N SER A 45 -26.38 27.01 -34.64
CA SER A 45 -25.18 26.16 -34.77
C SER A 45 -23.98 26.65 -33.95
N PHE A 46 -23.89 27.94 -33.63
CA PHE A 46 -22.78 28.45 -32.79
C PHE A 46 -23.05 28.27 -31.28
N CYS A 47 -24.31 28.31 -30.83
CA CYS A 47 -24.67 27.94 -29.45
C CYS A 47 -24.60 26.44 -29.16
N GLY A 48 -24.73 25.58 -30.19
CA GLY A 48 -24.60 24.12 -30.03
C GLY A 48 -23.16 23.63 -29.84
N LEU A 49 -22.16 24.36 -30.35
CA LEU A 49 -20.75 23.98 -30.23
C LEU A 49 -20.06 24.49 -28.94
N VAL A 50 -20.64 25.50 -28.26
CA VAL A 50 -20.12 25.98 -26.97
C VAL A 50 -20.61 25.11 -25.80
N LEU A 51 -21.74 24.41 -25.93
CA LEU A 51 -22.28 23.54 -24.89
C LEU A 51 -21.70 22.12 -24.89
N LEU A 52 -20.94 21.72 -25.91
CA LEU A 52 -20.21 20.44 -25.94
C LEU A 52 -18.78 20.53 -25.37
N SER A 53 -18.32 21.72 -25.01
CA SER A 53 -16.99 21.94 -24.40
C SER A 53 -17.02 21.97 -22.86
N ALA A 54 -18.21 21.86 -22.24
CA ALA A 54 -18.39 21.99 -20.79
C ALA A 54 -18.43 20.65 -20.03
N CYS A 55 -18.52 19.51 -20.73
CA CYS A 55 -18.15 18.22 -20.14
C CYS A 55 -16.66 18.01 -20.33
N LYS A 56 -15.86 18.84 -19.66
CA LYS A 56 -14.50 18.46 -19.29
C LYS A 56 -14.70 17.24 -18.39
N ARG A 57 -14.62 16.07 -18.99
CA ARG A 57 -14.36 14.83 -18.26
C ARG A 57 -13.05 15.16 -17.55
N ASP A 58 -13.13 15.46 -16.26
CA ASP A 58 -11.94 15.62 -15.45
C ASP A 58 -11.08 14.41 -15.78
N GLN A 59 -9.93 14.67 -16.40
CA GLN A 59 -8.88 13.69 -16.38
C GLN A 59 -8.59 13.56 -14.90
N ILE A 60 -9.18 12.53 -14.28
CA ILE A 60 -8.84 12.09 -12.95
C ILE A 60 -7.38 11.74 -13.10
N ASP A 61 -6.52 12.68 -12.71
CA ASP A 61 -5.11 12.40 -12.53
C ASP A 61 -5.06 11.35 -11.42
N PRO A 62 -4.68 10.10 -11.73
CA PRO A 62 -4.60 9.06 -10.71
C PRO A 62 -3.53 9.39 -9.65
N ASP A 63 -2.63 10.32 -9.96
CA ASP A 63 -1.53 10.75 -9.11
C ASP A 63 -1.89 12.01 -8.30
N ALA A 64 -2.99 12.69 -8.60
CA ALA A 64 -3.47 13.80 -7.79
C ALA A 64 -3.91 13.31 -6.40
N PRO A 65 -3.55 14.01 -5.30
CA PRO A 65 -3.90 13.53 -3.98
C PRO A 65 -5.42 13.65 -3.76
N ALA A 66 -6.02 12.60 -3.23
CA ALA A 66 -7.47 12.53 -3.12
C ALA A 66 -8.04 13.54 -2.09
N ALA A 67 -9.10 14.25 -2.50
CA ALA A 67 -9.74 15.29 -1.69
C ALA A 67 -10.62 14.76 -0.53
N GLU A 68 -10.97 13.47 -0.56
CA GLU A 68 -11.81 12.79 0.43
C GLU A 68 -11.01 11.76 1.26
N PRO A 69 -11.31 11.58 2.56
CA PRO A 69 -10.56 10.67 3.43
C PRO A 69 -10.52 9.22 2.91
N VAL A 70 -11.69 8.69 2.52
CA VAL A 70 -11.83 7.32 2.00
C VAL A 70 -11.04 7.15 0.70
N ALA A 71 -11.05 8.16 -0.17
CA ALA A 71 -10.35 8.12 -1.44
C ALA A 71 -8.82 8.15 -1.23
N ALA A 72 -8.32 8.91 -0.25
CA ALA A 72 -6.90 8.95 0.09
C ALA A 72 -6.40 7.58 0.61
N LEU A 73 -7.17 6.91 1.47
CA LEU A 73 -6.84 5.55 1.92
C LEU A 73 -6.82 4.54 0.76
N ARG A 74 -7.78 4.62 -0.16
CA ARG A 74 -7.82 3.76 -1.35
C ARG A 74 -6.64 4.03 -2.29
N GLN A 75 -6.21 5.28 -2.42
CA GLN A 75 -5.03 5.65 -3.20
C GLN A 75 -3.77 5.02 -2.60
N LEU A 76 -3.56 5.16 -1.29
CA LEU A 76 -2.44 4.50 -0.59
C LEU A 76 -2.46 2.98 -0.78
N ALA A 77 -3.63 2.34 -0.63
CA ALA A 77 -3.76 0.89 -0.83
C ALA A 77 -3.39 0.46 -2.27
N ARG A 78 -3.81 1.24 -3.28
CA ARG A 78 -3.46 0.97 -4.69
C ARG A 78 -1.97 1.10 -4.96
N LEU A 79 -1.32 2.16 -4.45
CA LEU A 79 0.11 2.36 -4.62
C LEU A 79 0.91 1.17 -4.07
N VAL A 80 0.52 0.64 -2.91
CA VAL A 80 1.14 -0.59 -2.35
C VAL A 80 0.81 -1.83 -3.21
N ALA A 81 -0.42 -1.96 -3.72
CA ALA A 81 -0.81 -3.06 -4.60
C ALA A 81 0.02 -3.04 -5.91
N ASP A 82 0.26 -1.85 -6.46
CA ASP A 82 1.03 -1.64 -7.68
C ASP A 82 2.54 -1.72 -7.46
N ASN A 83 2.98 -1.86 -6.20
CA ASN A 83 4.38 -1.88 -5.77
C ASN A 83 5.10 -0.53 -6.01
N ASP A 84 4.34 0.55 -6.10
CA ASP A 84 4.87 1.90 -6.16
C ASP A 84 5.11 2.44 -4.75
N LEU A 85 6.25 2.04 -4.19
CA LEU A 85 6.67 2.44 -2.87
C LEU A 85 7.07 3.92 -2.80
N VAL A 86 7.48 4.52 -3.93
CA VAL A 86 7.82 5.95 -4.00
C VAL A 86 6.54 6.78 -3.95
N GLY A 87 5.57 6.45 -4.80
CA GLY A 87 4.26 7.09 -4.80
C GLY A 87 3.55 6.91 -3.46
N TYR A 88 3.62 5.71 -2.85
CA TYR A 88 3.11 5.50 -1.48
C TYR A 88 3.72 6.49 -0.48
N ALA A 89 5.05 6.64 -0.48
CA ALA A 89 5.73 7.55 0.42
C ALA A 89 5.30 9.01 0.18
N GLN A 90 5.27 9.44 -1.08
CA GLN A 90 4.86 10.80 -1.44
C GLN A 90 3.40 11.09 -1.04
N ALA A 91 2.51 10.12 -1.18
CA ALA A 91 1.10 10.25 -0.79
C ALA A 91 0.86 10.15 0.73
N SER A 92 1.85 9.69 1.50
CA SER A 92 1.70 9.44 2.94
C SER A 92 1.91 10.68 3.82
N VAL A 93 2.55 11.73 3.30
CA VAL A 93 2.92 12.94 4.03
C VAL A 93 2.80 14.20 3.15
N PRO A 94 2.65 15.41 3.72
CA PRO A 94 2.71 16.65 2.96
C PRO A 94 4.04 16.83 2.20
N PRO A 95 4.06 17.49 1.03
CA PRO A 95 5.26 17.63 0.20
C PRO A 95 6.46 18.24 0.95
N ALA A 96 6.25 19.29 1.74
CA ALA A 96 7.33 19.89 2.53
C ALA A 96 7.88 18.95 3.61
N GLN A 97 7.04 18.06 4.15
CA GLN A 97 7.46 17.04 5.10
C GLN A 97 8.25 15.92 4.39
N TYR A 98 7.83 15.54 3.18
CA TYR A 98 8.54 14.57 2.34
C TYR A 98 9.98 15.03 2.04
N ASP A 99 10.17 16.30 1.67
CA ASP A 99 11.50 16.87 1.39
C ASP A 99 12.40 16.83 2.64
N ARG A 100 11.84 17.14 3.82
CA ARG A 100 12.57 17.06 5.09
C ARG A 100 12.94 15.63 5.45
N LEU A 101 12.07 14.66 5.16
CA LEU A 101 12.34 13.23 5.36
C LEU A 101 13.44 12.74 4.41
N GLN A 102 13.46 13.19 3.16
CA GLN A 102 14.56 12.93 2.23
C GLN A 102 15.89 13.48 2.75
N ALA A 103 15.90 14.72 3.25
CA ALA A 103 17.09 15.34 3.83
C ALA A 103 17.57 14.57 5.08
N ALA A 104 16.64 14.20 5.97
CA ALA A 104 16.95 13.41 7.16
C ALA A 104 17.52 12.02 6.78
N TRP A 105 17.00 11.39 5.73
CA TRP A 105 17.55 10.14 5.19
C TRP A 105 18.97 10.34 4.67
N ALA A 106 19.21 11.37 3.86
CA ALA A 106 20.53 11.68 3.30
C ALA A 106 21.59 11.93 4.39
N GLN A 107 21.16 12.37 5.57
CA GLN A 107 22.00 12.59 6.75
C GLN A 107 22.12 11.35 7.65
N GLY A 108 21.46 10.24 7.32
CA GLY A 108 21.46 9.01 8.12
C GLY A 108 20.61 9.09 9.40
N ARG A 109 19.71 10.08 9.49
CA ARG A 109 18.85 10.33 10.66
C ARG A 109 17.43 9.79 10.52
N SER A 110 17.08 9.31 9.33
CA SER A 110 15.80 8.71 9.04
C SER A 110 15.99 7.48 8.18
N ARG A 111 15.16 6.46 8.45
CA ARG A 111 14.94 5.31 7.57
C ARG A 111 13.47 5.18 7.17
N TRP A 112 12.69 6.25 7.32
CA TRP A 112 11.31 6.29 6.85
C TRP A 112 11.25 6.22 5.31
N PRO A 113 10.28 5.51 4.70
CA PRO A 113 9.17 4.77 5.33
C PRO A 113 9.50 3.31 5.67
N LEU A 114 10.77 2.88 5.62
CA LEU A 114 11.10 1.48 5.93
C LEU A 114 10.87 1.13 7.42
N THR A 115 10.88 2.13 8.29
CA THR A 115 10.54 2.04 9.72
C THR A 115 9.03 2.03 9.99
N GLU A 116 8.19 2.19 8.97
CA GLU A 116 6.73 2.00 9.10
C GLU A 116 6.34 0.55 8.81
N LEU A 117 7.28 -0.26 8.30
CA LEU A 117 7.05 -1.66 8.03
C LEU A 117 7.06 -2.44 9.35
N PRO A 118 6.20 -3.47 9.52
CA PRO A 118 6.16 -4.30 10.74
C PRO A 118 7.35 -5.28 10.82
N LEU A 119 8.57 -4.76 10.61
CA LEU A 119 9.85 -5.47 10.56
C LEU A 119 10.98 -4.60 11.14
N ASP A 120 10.66 -3.73 12.10
CA ASP A 120 11.62 -2.78 12.68
C ASP A 120 12.90 -3.47 13.12
N GLY A 121 14.03 -2.95 12.61
CA GLY A 121 15.37 -3.51 12.83
C GLY A 121 15.67 -4.83 12.12
N GLN A 122 14.70 -5.51 11.51
CA GLN A 122 14.88 -6.81 10.83
C GLN A 122 15.01 -6.70 9.31
N PHE A 123 14.62 -5.56 8.73
CA PHE A 123 14.67 -5.35 7.29
C PHE A 123 16.07 -5.60 6.69
N LEU A 124 17.11 -4.92 7.21
CA LEU A 124 18.47 -5.08 6.71
C LEU A 124 19.05 -6.48 6.96
N PRO A 125 18.96 -7.06 8.18
CA PRO A 125 19.36 -8.45 8.40
C PRO A 125 18.71 -9.45 7.44
N MET A 126 17.41 -9.27 7.15
CA MET A 126 16.68 -10.11 6.19
C MET A 126 17.22 -9.94 4.77
N MET A 127 17.34 -8.70 4.29
CA MET A 127 17.87 -8.41 2.96
C MET A 127 19.30 -8.94 2.80
N ALA A 128 20.13 -8.80 3.83
CA ALA A 128 21.47 -9.38 3.87
C ALA A 128 21.43 -10.91 3.75
N ALA A 129 20.61 -11.60 4.54
CA ALA A 129 20.50 -13.05 4.52
C ALA A 129 20.02 -13.60 3.16
N LEU A 130 19.03 -12.94 2.55
CA LEU A 130 18.48 -13.30 1.24
C LEU A 130 19.44 -12.99 0.08
N SER A 131 20.27 -11.95 0.23
CA SER A 131 21.17 -11.50 -0.83
C SER A 131 22.48 -12.28 -0.92
N ARG A 132 22.76 -13.19 0.02
CA ARG A 132 23.99 -13.99 -0.03
C ARG A 132 24.04 -14.86 -1.30
N PRO A 133 25.22 -15.07 -1.91
CA PRO A 133 25.35 -15.91 -3.10
C PRO A 133 24.80 -17.32 -2.91
N ASP A 134 25.01 -17.89 -1.72
CA ASP A 134 24.59 -19.23 -1.32
C ASP A 134 23.24 -19.28 -0.60
N ALA A 135 22.49 -18.16 -0.56
CA ALA A 135 21.19 -18.09 0.10
C ALA A 135 20.17 -19.12 -0.41
N PRO A 136 20.00 -19.34 -1.73
CA PRO A 136 19.03 -20.32 -2.21
C PRO A 136 19.28 -21.72 -1.65
N GLN A 137 20.54 -22.19 -1.71
CA GLN A 137 20.91 -23.53 -1.27
C GLN A 137 20.91 -23.66 0.26
N ARG A 138 21.32 -22.62 0.99
CA ARG A 138 21.30 -22.63 2.46
C ARG A 138 19.87 -22.66 2.98
N LEU A 139 19.00 -21.78 2.47
CA LEU A 139 17.60 -21.69 2.90
C LEU A 139 16.83 -22.96 2.53
N GLN A 140 17.06 -23.52 1.34
CA GLN A 140 16.43 -24.79 0.95
C GLN A 140 16.84 -25.93 1.88
N ARG A 141 18.13 -26.05 2.22
CA ARG A 141 18.60 -27.07 3.18
C ARG A 141 17.99 -26.89 4.57
N ALA A 142 17.90 -25.67 5.07
CA ALA A 142 17.26 -25.38 6.34
C ALA A 142 15.77 -25.75 6.33
N PHE A 143 15.06 -25.38 5.26
CA PHE A 143 13.66 -25.75 5.05
C PHE A 143 13.48 -27.28 5.03
N ASP A 144 14.28 -28.00 4.24
CA ASP A 144 14.19 -29.46 4.11
C ASP A 144 14.47 -30.17 5.44
N ALA A 145 15.36 -29.63 6.27
CA ALA A 145 15.72 -30.20 7.56
C ALA A 145 14.68 -29.92 8.66
N GLN A 146 14.04 -28.75 8.67
CA GLN A 146 13.25 -28.28 9.80
C GLN A 146 11.73 -28.21 9.54
N ILE A 147 11.32 -28.01 8.29
CA ILE A 147 9.93 -27.66 7.95
C ILE A 147 9.31 -28.67 6.99
N ALA A 148 10.06 -29.16 6.01
CA ALA A 148 9.50 -30.02 4.98
C ALA A 148 8.88 -31.30 5.57
N GLY A 149 7.62 -31.56 5.23
CA GLY A 149 6.86 -32.69 5.77
C GLY A 149 6.41 -32.57 7.23
N GLN A 150 6.80 -31.51 7.97
CA GLN A 150 6.46 -31.30 9.39
C GLN A 150 5.10 -30.61 9.58
N ALA A 151 4.08 -31.03 8.83
CA ALA A 151 2.80 -30.32 8.76
C ALA A 151 2.14 -30.18 10.15
N THR A 152 2.16 -31.22 10.97
CA THR A 152 1.59 -31.16 12.34
C THR A 152 2.33 -30.16 13.21
N GLY A 153 3.67 -30.15 13.19
CA GLY A 153 4.49 -29.21 13.96
C GLY A 153 4.26 -27.76 13.55
N VAL A 154 4.21 -27.49 12.25
CA VAL A 154 3.92 -26.14 11.72
C VAL A 154 2.52 -25.67 12.12
N ARG A 155 1.51 -26.56 12.06
CA ARG A 155 0.15 -26.24 12.53
C ARG A 155 0.11 -25.88 14.01
N GLN A 156 0.78 -26.68 14.85
CA GLN A 156 0.85 -26.42 16.28
C GLN A 156 1.58 -25.11 16.59
N ALA A 157 2.67 -24.83 15.89
CA ALA A 157 3.39 -23.56 16.02
C ALA A 157 2.49 -22.37 15.64
N ALA A 158 1.79 -22.45 14.50
CA ALA A 158 0.84 -21.42 14.08
C ALA A 158 -0.25 -21.16 15.12
N HIS A 159 -0.81 -22.23 15.70
CA HIS A 159 -1.86 -22.09 16.72
C HIS A 159 -1.34 -21.47 18.02
N SER A 160 -0.18 -21.93 18.50
CA SER A 160 0.47 -21.39 19.70
C SER A 160 0.86 -19.92 19.51
N MET A 161 1.40 -19.56 18.33
CA MET A 161 1.73 -18.17 18.01
C MET A 161 0.49 -17.28 17.97
N GLY A 162 -0.63 -17.77 17.43
CA GLY A 162 -1.90 -17.04 17.45
C GLY A 162 -2.39 -16.76 18.87
N LEU A 163 -2.45 -17.80 19.71
CA LEU A 163 -2.86 -17.66 21.11
C LEU A 163 -1.94 -16.68 21.87
N PHE A 164 -0.63 -16.80 21.68
CA PHE A 164 0.32 -15.88 22.28
C PHE A 164 0.14 -14.45 21.77
N GLY A 165 0.00 -14.26 20.45
CA GLY A 165 -0.16 -12.95 19.83
C GLY A 165 -1.40 -12.20 20.32
N VAL A 166 -2.55 -12.90 20.41
CA VAL A 166 -3.77 -12.33 20.98
C VAL A 166 -3.58 -11.98 22.46
N GLN A 167 -2.94 -12.85 23.25
CA GLN A 167 -2.69 -12.57 24.65
C GLN A 167 -1.72 -11.39 24.86
N TYR A 168 -0.69 -11.28 24.02
CA TYR A 168 0.24 -10.16 24.01
C TYR A 168 -0.52 -8.86 23.73
N LEU A 169 -1.33 -8.82 22.67
CA LEU A 169 -2.14 -7.65 22.31
C LEU A 169 -3.13 -7.25 23.42
N ARG A 170 -3.67 -8.21 24.17
CA ARG A 170 -4.53 -7.91 25.34
C ARG A 170 -3.79 -7.26 26.50
N ASN A 171 -2.48 -7.51 26.63
CA ASN A 171 -1.69 -7.04 27.76
C ASN A 171 -0.88 -5.76 27.46
N GLN A 172 -0.75 -5.35 26.19
CA GLN A 172 -0.04 -4.12 25.82
C GLN A 172 -0.86 -2.87 26.13
N SER A 173 -0.29 -1.85 26.77
CA SER A 173 -1.00 -0.59 27.08
C SER A 173 -1.08 0.37 25.90
N ASP A 174 -0.18 0.22 24.93
CA ASP A 174 0.12 1.28 23.97
C ASP A 174 -0.87 1.31 22.77
N TYR A 175 -1.77 0.33 22.70
CA TYR A 175 -2.83 0.26 21.69
C TYR A 175 -4.16 0.77 22.22
N SER A 176 -4.83 1.62 21.44
CA SER A 176 -6.24 1.94 21.65
C SER A 176 -7.12 0.68 21.53
N GLU A 177 -8.35 0.75 22.04
CA GLU A 177 -9.28 -0.39 21.97
C GLU A 177 -9.58 -0.81 20.52
N THR A 178 -9.74 0.15 19.62
CA THR A 178 -10.03 -0.10 18.20
C THR A 178 -8.82 -0.72 17.48
N GLU A 179 -7.60 -0.26 17.77
CA GLU A 179 -6.37 -0.87 17.23
C GLU A 179 -6.17 -2.29 17.75
N ARG A 180 -6.42 -2.52 19.04
CA ARG A 180 -6.30 -3.84 19.65
C ARG A 180 -7.30 -4.83 19.05
N ALA A 181 -8.55 -4.40 18.85
CA ALA A 181 -9.58 -5.22 18.20
C ALA A 181 -9.20 -5.53 16.74
N HIS A 182 -8.64 -4.55 16.03
CA HIS A 182 -8.14 -4.74 14.67
C HIS A 182 -7.01 -5.77 14.60
N TYR A 183 -5.94 -5.58 15.37
CA TYR A 183 -4.79 -6.48 15.35
C TYR A 183 -5.13 -7.89 15.85
N THR A 184 -6.10 -8.03 16.76
CA THR A 184 -6.60 -9.35 17.18
C THR A 184 -7.22 -10.09 16.00
N GLN A 185 -8.09 -9.45 15.20
CA GLN A 185 -8.67 -10.05 14.00
C GLN A 185 -7.58 -10.47 12.99
N VAL A 186 -6.56 -9.63 12.79
CA VAL A 186 -5.45 -9.93 11.89
C VAL A 186 -4.64 -11.13 12.38
N VAL A 187 -4.26 -11.17 13.66
CA VAL A 187 -3.53 -12.30 14.26
C VAL A 187 -4.35 -13.59 14.13
N ASP A 188 -5.65 -13.55 14.41
CA ASP A 188 -6.52 -14.73 14.30
C ASP A 188 -6.64 -15.22 12.85
N ALA A 189 -6.82 -14.31 11.89
CA ALA A 189 -6.91 -14.65 10.47
C ALA A 189 -5.59 -15.27 9.96
N LEU A 190 -4.44 -14.66 10.29
CA LEU A 190 -3.14 -15.16 9.87
C LEU A 190 -2.76 -16.48 10.55
N SER A 191 -3.13 -16.68 11.82
CA SER A 191 -2.86 -17.93 12.53
C SER A 191 -3.66 -19.09 11.95
N ARG A 192 -4.93 -18.86 11.60
CA ARG A 192 -5.77 -19.85 10.91
C ARG A 192 -5.25 -20.15 9.51
N TRP A 193 -4.85 -19.12 8.76
CA TRP A 193 -4.20 -19.30 7.47
C TRP A 193 -2.92 -20.14 7.60
N ALA A 194 -2.01 -19.79 8.51
CA ALA A 194 -0.74 -20.50 8.67
C ALA A 194 -0.93 -21.97 9.07
N ALA A 195 -1.99 -22.29 9.83
CA ALA A 195 -2.34 -23.67 10.16
C ALA A 195 -2.94 -24.46 8.97
N ALA A 196 -3.53 -23.79 7.98
CA ALA A 196 -4.12 -24.44 6.81
C ALA A 196 -3.20 -24.44 5.57
N ALA A 197 -2.31 -23.45 5.48
CA ALA A 197 -1.48 -23.20 4.31
C ALA A 197 -0.48 -24.35 4.06
N PRO A 198 -0.12 -24.63 2.79
CA PRO A 198 0.81 -25.68 2.42
C PRO A 198 2.27 -25.26 2.70
N LEU A 199 2.57 -24.74 3.89
CA LEU A 199 3.89 -24.20 4.28
C LEU A 199 4.99 -25.25 4.29
N THR A 200 4.66 -26.54 4.33
CA THR A 200 5.63 -27.64 4.31
C THR A 200 5.87 -28.22 2.91
N ASP A 201 5.26 -27.62 1.87
CA ASP A 201 5.41 -28.05 0.48
C ASP A 201 6.80 -27.69 -0.07
N LYS A 202 7.57 -28.71 -0.45
CA LYS A 202 8.96 -28.55 -0.93
C LYS A 202 9.05 -27.78 -2.23
N GLN A 203 8.12 -27.99 -3.15
CA GLN A 203 8.17 -27.35 -4.47
C GLN A 203 7.84 -25.86 -4.35
N ARG A 204 6.81 -25.51 -3.58
CA ARG A 204 6.46 -24.11 -3.28
C ARG A 204 7.59 -23.40 -2.55
N ALA A 205 8.22 -24.06 -1.57
CA ALA A 205 9.36 -23.51 -0.86
C ALA A 205 10.53 -23.24 -1.80
N ARG A 206 10.90 -24.19 -2.66
CA ARG A 206 11.98 -24.01 -3.65
C ARG A 206 11.73 -22.81 -4.57
N THR A 207 10.51 -22.70 -5.10
CA THR A 207 10.12 -21.58 -5.97
C THR A 207 10.19 -20.26 -5.23
N THR A 208 9.64 -20.20 -4.01
CA THR A 208 9.61 -19.01 -3.15
C THR A 208 11.02 -18.55 -2.78
N ILE A 209 11.86 -19.47 -2.30
CA ILE A 209 13.25 -19.20 -1.92
C ILE A 209 14.03 -18.67 -3.13
N THR A 210 13.88 -19.31 -4.29
CA THR A 210 14.56 -18.88 -5.52
C THR A 210 14.12 -17.47 -5.92
N LEU A 211 12.83 -17.20 -5.90
CA LEU A 211 12.26 -15.89 -6.24
C LEU A 211 12.77 -14.79 -5.31
N LEU A 212 12.59 -14.96 -4.00
CA LEU A 212 12.92 -13.94 -3.01
C LEU A 212 14.42 -13.63 -2.96
N THR A 213 15.27 -14.66 -2.98
CA THR A 213 16.73 -14.48 -2.99
C THR A 213 17.23 -13.80 -4.28
N ALA A 214 16.63 -14.13 -5.44
CA ALA A 214 16.95 -13.45 -6.68
C ALA A 214 16.58 -11.96 -6.62
N THR A 215 15.36 -11.63 -6.20
CA THR A 215 14.91 -10.23 -6.13
C THR A 215 15.62 -9.43 -5.05
N ALA A 216 15.98 -10.04 -3.91
CA ALA A 216 16.77 -9.37 -2.87
C ALA A 216 18.15 -8.98 -3.39
N ARG A 217 18.83 -9.88 -4.12
CA ARG A 217 20.11 -9.58 -4.77
C ARG A 217 19.98 -8.46 -5.80
N THR A 218 18.93 -8.48 -6.62
CA THR A 218 18.67 -7.42 -7.60
C THR A 218 18.40 -6.07 -6.95
N ALA A 219 17.72 -6.04 -5.80
CA ALA A 219 17.49 -4.81 -5.06
C ALA A 219 18.82 -4.19 -4.60
N ALA A 220 19.81 -5.01 -4.23
CA ALA A 220 21.14 -4.57 -3.79
C ALA A 220 21.05 -3.56 -2.62
N LEU A 221 20.25 -3.89 -1.61
CA LEU A 221 20.00 -3.13 -0.38
C LEU A 221 20.25 -4.00 0.86
N SER A 222 21.39 -4.66 0.87
CA SER A 222 21.78 -5.63 1.89
C SER A 222 22.65 -5.04 3.01
N THR A 223 23.10 -3.80 2.87
CA THR A 223 23.93 -3.10 3.86
C THR A 223 23.47 -1.66 4.05
N GLU A 224 23.87 -1.06 5.17
CA GLU A 224 23.56 0.34 5.48
C GLU A 224 24.15 1.29 4.43
N GLU A 225 25.35 1.00 3.94
CA GLU A 225 26.04 1.81 2.93
C GLU A 225 25.31 1.79 1.59
N GLN A 226 24.80 0.60 1.20
CA GLN A 226 24.00 0.46 -0.02
C GLN A 226 22.69 1.24 0.08
N LEU A 227 22.04 1.17 1.24
CA LEU A 227 20.80 1.88 1.53
C LEU A 227 21.02 3.41 1.56
N GLN A 228 22.13 3.85 2.14
CA GLN A 228 22.51 5.26 2.17
C GLN A 228 22.84 5.79 0.78
N ALA A 229 23.66 5.06 0.02
CA ALA A 229 24.08 5.44 -1.33
C ALA A 229 22.90 5.49 -2.32
N ALA A 230 21.89 4.63 -2.14
CA ALA A 230 20.69 4.65 -2.95
C ALA A 230 19.75 5.83 -2.62
N GLY A 231 19.87 6.42 -1.42
CA GLY A 231 18.92 7.41 -0.93
C GLY A 231 17.52 6.82 -0.70
N MET A 232 16.58 7.65 -0.24
CA MET A 232 15.22 7.19 0.09
C MET A 232 14.49 6.65 -1.14
N GLU A 233 14.30 7.47 -2.17
CA GLU A 233 13.58 7.05 -3.39
C GLU A 233 14.28 5.93 -4.14
N GLY A 234 15.61 5.98 -4.27
CA GLY A 234 16.35 4.93 -4.95
C GLY A 234 16.21 3.59 -4.24
N SER A 235 16.18 3.59 -2.91
CA SER A 235 15.91 2.40 -2.10
C SER A 235 14.48 1.89 -2.34
N LEU A 236 13.48 2.75 -2.24
CA LEU A 236 12.07 2.38 -2.44
C LEU A 236 11.81 1.83 -3.86
N ARG A 237 12.38 2.47 -4.88
CA ARG A 237 12.28 2.01 -6.28
C ARG A 237 12.92 0.64 -6.48
N ARG A 238 14.07 0.38 -5.87
CA ARG A 238 14.74 -0.93 -5.90
C ARG A 238 13.98 -2.00 -5.11
N LEU A 239 13.19 -1.61 -4.10
CA LEU A 239 12.36 -2.52 -3.32
C LEU A 239 11.04 -2.90 -3.99
N GLY A 240 10.51 -2.10 -4.91
CA GLY A 240 9.26 -2.41 -5.62
C GLY A 240 9.21 -3.85 -6.20
N PRO A 241 10.21 -4.29 -6.99
CA PRO A 241 10.27 -5.67 -7.47
C PRO A 241 10.35 -6.74 -6.37
N PHE A 242 11.04 -6.44 -5.26
CA PHE A 242 11.10 -7.35 -4.10
C PHE A 242 9.75 -7.43 -3.38
N ALA A 243 9.05 -6.31 -3.19
CA ALA A 243 7.71 -6.27 -2.62
C ALA A 243 6.73 -7.10 -3.47
N LYS A 244 6.81 -6.97 -4.81
CA LYS A 244 6.03 -7.79 -5.74
C LYS A 244 6.32 -9.29 -5.57
N ALA A 245 7.60 -9.67 -5.50
CA ALA A 245 8.00 -11.05 -5.30
C ALA A 245 7.53 -11.60 -3.95
N PHE A 246 7.57 -10.80 -2.89
CA PHE A 246 7.06 -11.14 -1.57
C PHE A 246 5.54 -11.39 -1.59
N LYS A 247 4.76 -10.48 -2.17
CA LYS A 247 3.30 -10.67 -2.33
C LYS A 247 2.97 -11.89 -3.19
N THR A 248 3.72 -12.11 -4.26
CA THR A 248 3.58 -13.29 -5.13
C THR A 248 3.84 -14.59 -4.35
N ALA A 249 4.89 -14.60 -3.51
CA ALA A 249 5.19 -15.75 -2.66
C ALA A 249 4.03 -16.04 -1.70
N LEU A 250 3.52 -15.04 -0.98
CA LEU A 250 2.38 -15.20 -0.07
C LEU A 250 1.12 -15.67 -0.78
N ALA A 251 0.81 -15.10 -1.95
CA ALA A 251 -0.32 -15.52 -2.77
C ALA A 251 -0.21 -16.99 -3.19
N SER A 252 1.00 -17.50 -3.44
CA SER A 252 1.23 -18.92 -3.73
C SER A 252 0.89 -19.87 -2.57
N TYR A 253 0.78 -19.36 -1.33
CA TYR A 253 0.31 -20.09 -0.16
C TYR A 253 -1.14 -19.73 0.23
N GLY A 254 -1.87 -19.02 -0.64
CA GLY A 254 -3.26 -18.63 -0.40
C GLY A 254 -3.46 -17.34 0.41
N LEU A 255 -2.40 -16.54 0.59
CA LEU A 255 -2.48 -15.23 1.24
C LEU A 255 -2.24 -14.10 0.23
N SER A 256 -3.31 -13.62 -0.40
CA SER A 256 -3.22 -12.56 -1.41
C SER A 256 -3.29 -11.17 -0.76
N LEU A 257 -2.14 -10.52 -0.59
CA LEU A 257 -2.09 -9.13 -0.11
C LEU A 257 -2.62 -8.14 -1.14
N ASP A 258 -2.44 -8.41 -2.44
CA ASP A 258 -2.99 -7.56 -3.51
C ASP A 258 -4.52 -7.53 -3.45
N THR A 259 -5.16 -8.66 -3.13
CA THR A 259 -6.62 -8.71 -2.95
C THR A 259 -7.05 -7.93 -1.70
N ALA A 260 -6.34 -8.06 -0.59
CA ALA A 260 -6.60 -7.26 0.61
C ALA A 260 -6.54 -5.74 0.34
N LEU A 261 -5.56 -5.31 -0.46
CA LEU A 261 -5.36 -3.90 -0.79
C LEU A 261 -6.36 -3.38 -1.82
N THR A 262 -6.59 -4.13 -2.90
CA THR A 262 -7.45 -3.69 -4.02
C THR A 262 -8.94 -3.79 -3.70
N GLU A 263 -9.34 -4.71 -2.82
CA GLU A 263 -10.73 -4.85 -2.36
C GLU A 263 -11.04 -4.05 -1.10
N LEU A 264 -10.12 -3.17 -0.66
CA LEU A 264 -10.34 -2.30 0.49
C LEU A 264 -11.56 -1.38 0.25
N ARG A 265 -12.54 -1.49 1.14
CA ARG A 265 -13.72 -0.63 1.21
C ARG A 265 -13.55 0.31 2.39
N GLY A 266 -13.95 1.56 2.20
CA GLY A 266 -13.95 2.56 3.26
C GLY A 266 -15.30 3.23 3.37
N GLU A 267 -15.66 3.59 4.59
CA GLU A 267 -16.85 4.34 4.96
C GLU A 267 -16.45 5.45 5.93
N LEU A 268 -16.88 6.67 5.67
CA LEU A 268 -16.66 7.79 6.58
C LEU A 268 -17.56 7.63 7.80
N VAL A 269 -16.97 7.45 8.99
CA VAL A 269 -17.71 7.31 10.26
C VAL A 269 -18.01 8.68 10.85
N SER A 270 -17.03 9.57 10.85
CA SER A 270 -17.17 10.93 11.33
C SER A 270 -16.17 11.87 10.67
N GLN A 271 -16.52 13.14 10.58
CA GLN A 271 -15.63 14.21 10.15
C GLN A 271 -15.90 15.46 10.98
N GLN A 272 -14.85 16.03 11.56
CA GLN A 272 -14.89 17.24 12.37
C GLN A 272 -13.74 18.16 11.94
N GLY A 273 -14.07 19.19 11.15
CA GLY A 273 -13.08 20.09 10.55
C GLY A 273 -12.05 19.31 9.74
N ASP A 274 -10.79 19.40 10.17
CA ASP A 274 -9.63 18.76 9.55
C ASP A 274 -9.32 17.37 10.11
N THR A 275 -10.25 16.76 10.84
CA THR A 275 -10.11 15.38 11.35
C THR A 275 -11.25 14.50 10.86
N ALA A 276 -10.96 13.23 10.59
CA ALA A 276 -11.95 12.24 10.19
C ALA A 276 -11.63 10.87 10.76
N VAL A 277 -12.66 10.05 10.95
CA VAL A 277 -12.54 8.62 11.23
C VAL A 277 -13.15 7.87 10.07
N VAL A 278 -12.37 6.96 9.48
CA VAL A 278 -12.79 6.11 8.38
C VAL A 278 -12.82 4.67 8.86
N ARG A 279 -13.95 3.99 8.73
CA ARG A 279 -14.03 2.54 8.87
C ARG A 279 -13.54 1.91 7.57
N ILE A 280 -12.63 0.96 7.67
CA ILE A 280 -12.17 0.17 6.53
C ILE A 280 -12.54 -1.30 6.70
N GLN A 281 -12.79 -1.95 5.56
CA GLN A 281 -13.07 -3.37 5.45
C GLN A 281 -12.26 -3.95 4.31
N TYR A 282 -11.58 -5.06 4.56
CA TYR A 282 -10.82 -5.75 3.53
C TYR A 282 -10.76 -7.27 3.77
N PRO A 283 -10.67 -8.08 2.70
CA PRO A 283 -10.49 -9.51 2.83
C PRO A 283 -9.04 -9.84 3.21
N LEU A 284 -8.83 -10.72 4.20
CA LEU A 284 -7.53 -11.27 4.53
C LEU A 284 -7.69 -12.74 4.92
N ALA A 285 -6.93 -13.65 4.29
CA ALA A 285 -6.95 -15.07 4.62
C ALA A 285 -8.36 -15.73 4.58
N GLY A 286 -9.27 -15.20 3.74
CA GLY A 286 -10.66 -15.68 3.65
C GLY A 286 -11.62 -15.08 4.68
N GLU A 287 -11.14 -14.18 5.53
CA GLU A 287 -11.93 -13.46 6.54
C GLU A 287 -12.10 -11.99 6.14
N GLN A 288 -13.20 -11.37 6.55
CA GLN A 288 -13.35 -9.92 6.45
C GLN A 288 -12.78 -9.28 7.71
N ILE A 289 -11.79 -8.39 7.52
CA ILE A 289 -11.18 -7.62 8.61
C ILE A 289 -11.82 -6.24 8.64
N ASP A 290 -12.21 -5.80 9.84
CA ASP A 290 -12.68 -4.44 10.11
C ASP A 290 -11.63 -3.64 10.89
N ALA A 291 -11.44 -2.38 10.50
CA ALA A 291 -10.60 -1.42 11.22
C ALA A 291 -11.20 -0.02 11.20
N GLN A 292 -10.73 0.84 12.11
CA GLN A 292 -10.97 2.28 12.04
C GLN A 292 -9.63 3.00 11.92
N VAL A 293 -9.56 3.94 11.00
CA VAL A 293 -8.35 4.73 10.71
C VAL A 293 -8.66 6.20 10.96
N ARG A 294 -7.84 6.84 11.79
CA ARG A 294 -7.87 8.30 11.98
C ARG A 294 -7.18 8.96 10.80
N MET A 295 -7.80 10.00 10.27
CA MET A 295 -7.25 10.82 9.21
C MET A 295 -7.22 12.29 9.60
N THR A 296 -6.19 12.99 9.15
CA THR A 296 -6.02 14.42 9.36
C THR A 296 -5.81 15.11 8.02
N ARG A 297 -6.51 16.22 7.80
CA ARG A 297 -6.32 17.06 6.63
C ARG A 297 -5.17 18.04 6.90
N ARG A 298 -4.17 18.06 6.02
CA ARG A 298 -3.11 19.09 5.97
C ARG A 298 -3.02 19.60 4.54
N GLU A 299 -2.98 20.92 4.37
CA GLU A 299 -2.80 21.54 3.03
C GLU A 299 -3.82 21.06 1.98
N GLY A 300 -5.07 20.84 2.41
CA GLY A 300 -6.15 20.38 1.53
C GLY A 300 -6.24 18.85 1.32
N HIS A 301 -5.23 18.09 1.73
CA HIS A 301 -5.14 16.64 1.50
C HIS A 301 -5.28 15.84 2.78
N TRP A 302 -5.79 14.60 2.68
CA TRP A 302 -5.98 13.72 3.83
C TRP A 302 -4.86 12.72 3.98
N TYR A 303 -4.34 12.59 5.20
CA TYR A 303 -3.28 11.65 5.54
C TYR A 303 -3.71 10.80 6.74
N VAL A 304 -3.09 9.62 6.87
CA VAL A 304 -3.25 8.79 8.06
C VAL A 304 -2.63 9.53 9.26
N THR A 305 -3.43 9.80 10.29
CA THR A 305 -3.00 10.66 11.40
C THR A 305 -1.76 10.10 12.10
N ARG A 306 -1.71 8.79 12.31
CA ARG A 306 -0.55 8.12 12.92
C ARG A 306 0.73 8.35 12.14
N THR A 307 0.69 8.22 10.82
CA THR A 307 1.87 8.47 9.96
C THR A 307 2.37 9.91 10.10
N LEU A 308 1.48 10.89 10.22
CA LEU A 308 1.87 12.28 10.49
C LEU A 308 2.49 12.43 11.88
N GLU A 309 1.90 11.81 12.92
CA GLU A 309 2.40 11.82 14.30
C GLU A 309 3.82 11.23 14.37
N ASP A 310 4.04 10.07 13.74
CA ASP A 310 5.30 9.32 13.74
C ASP A 310 6.40 10.08 12.95
N THR A 311 6.06 10.61 11.77
CA THR A 311 7.01 11.39 10.96
C THR A 311 7.34 12.76 11.56
N ASP A 312 6.37 13.43 12.21
CA ASP A 312 6.63 14.67 12.96
C ASP A 312 7.56 14.40 14.15
N ALA A 313 7.39 13.28 14.87
CA ALA A 313 8.27 12.89 15.95
C ALA A 313 9.68 12.56 15.46
N LEU A 314 9.79 11.82 14.35
CA LEU A 314 11.06 11.50 13.71
C LEU A 314 11.83 12.76 13.28
N LEU A 315 11.15 13.71 12.63
CA LEU A 315 11.77 14.96 12.19
C LEU A 315 12.22 15.82 13.37
N ARG A 316 11.41 15.94 14.43
CA ARG A 316 11.82 16.64 15.67
C ARG A 316 13.07 16.01 16.28
N ALA A 317 13.15 14.69 16.34
CA ALA A 317 14.32 13.98 16.85
C ALA A 317 15.56 14.24 15.97
N ALA A 318 15.40 14.22 14.64
CA ALA A 318 16.48 14.51 13.70
C ALA A 318 17.01 15.95 13.84
N GLU A 319 16.12 16.92 14.07
CA GLU A 319 16.48 18.33 14.30
C GLU A 319 17.20 18.54 15.62
N ALA A 320 16.73 17.92 16.70
CA ALA A 320 17.42 17.96 17.99
C ALA A 320 18.84 17.41 17.88
N ALA A 321 19.02 16.27 17.22
CA ALA A 321 20.34 15.69 16.96
C ALA A 321 21.24 16.58 16.08
N GLN A 322 20.67 17.39 15.18
CA GLN A 322 21.43 18.38 14.41
C GLN A 322 21.90 19.53 15.29
N ALA A 323 21.02 20.09 16.12
CA ALA A 323 21.35 21.18 17.02
C ALA A 323 22.47 20.79 18.00
N GLU A 324 22.42 19.57 18.54
CA GLU A 324 23.48 19.04 19.41
C GLU A 324 24.82 18.91 18.68
N HIS A 325 24.81 18.40 17.44
CA HIS A 325 26.01 18.27 16.63
C HIS A 325 26.64 19.64 16.29
N ASP A 326 25.81 20.62 15.94
CA ASP A 326 26.27 21.97 15.61
C ASP A 326 26.82 22.70 16.84
N ALA A 327 26.18 22.53 18.00
CA ALA A 327 26.67 23.06 19.28
C ALA A 327 28.02 22.45 19.66
N ALA A 328 28.19 21.13 19.50
CA ALA A 328 29.47 20.45 19.76
C ALA A 328 30.58 20.98 18.84
N LYS A 329 30.30 21.14 17.54
CA LYS A 329 31.26 21.73 16.59
C LYS A 329 31.63 23.17 16.92
N ALA A 330 30.66 23.97 17.34
CA ALA A 330 30.91 25.35 17.76
C ALA A 330 31.83 25.41 18.99
N ALA A 331 31.58 24.56 19.98
CA ALA A 331 32.42 24.46 21.18
C ALA A 331 33.85 23.98 20.87
N GLU A 332 34.01 23.01 19.96
CA GLU A 332 35.33 22.56 19.48
C GLU A 332 36.09 23.68 18.75
N ALA A 333 35.39 24.47 17.93
CA ALA A 333 35.98 25.61 17.23
C ALA A 333 36.42 26.73 18.20
N GLU A 334 35.62 27.01 19.22
CA GLU A 334 35.94 27.98 20.28
C GLU A 334 37.13 27.53 21.13
N ALA A 335 37.17 26.25 21.53
CA ALA A 335 38.31 25.68 22.24
C ALA A 335 39.60 25.71 21.39
N ALA A 336 39.51 25.41 20.09
CA ALA A 336 40.65 25.48 19.18
C ALA A 336 41.15 26.92 18.94
N ALA A 337 40.28 27.92 19.04
CA ALA A 337 40.66 29.33 18.98
C ALA A 337 41.39 29.78 20.26
N ALA A 338 40.90 29.38 21.45
CA ALA A 338 41.53 29.70 22.73
C ALA A 338 42.97 29.14 22.86
N VAL A 339 43.21 27.93 22.36
CA VAL A 339 44.56 27.32 22.38
C VAL A 339 45.56 28.06 21.47
N LYS A 340 45.08 28.69 20.38
CA LYS A 340 45.95 29.49 19.49
C LYS A 340 46.34 30.82 20.12
N ASP A 341 45.45 31.45 20.88
CA ASP A 341 45.75 32.71 21.57
C ASP A 341 46.75 32.52 22.72
N ASP A 342 46.64 31.41 23.48
CA ASP A 342 47.60 31.10 24.56
C ASP A 342 49.01 30.75 24.04
N ALA A 343 49.12 30.16 22.85
CA ALA A 343 50.41 29.85 22.22
C ALA A 343 51.14 31.09 21.65
N SER A 344 50.44 32.23 21.53
CA SER A 344 51.01 33.49 21.04
C SER A 344 51.45 34.45 22.15
N ALA A 345 51.32 34.07 23.43
CA ALA A 345 51.83 34.88 24.55
C ALA A 345 53.38 34.84 24.60
N PRO A 346 54.08 35.99 24.46
CA PRO A 346 55.54 35.99 24.46
C PRO A 346 56.10 35.68 25.85
N ALA A 347 57.08 34.78 25.92
CA ALA A 347 57.85 34.50 27.13
C ALA A 347 58.50 35.81 27.62
N LYS A 348 58.19 36.20 28.86
CA LYS A 348 58.82 37.37 29.50
C LYS A 348 60.33 37.12 29.69
N PRO A 349 61.18 38.13 29.42
CA PRO A 349 62.63 38.02 29.48
C PRO A 349 63.19 37.83 30.90
#